data_AF-A0AB39PVD8-F1
#
_entry.id   AF-A0AB39PVD8-F1
#
_cell.length_a   1.000
_cell.length_b   1.000
_cell.length_c   1.000
_cell.angle_alpha   90.00
_cell.angle_beta   90.00
_cell.angle_gamma   90.00
#
_symmetry.space_group_name_H-M   'P 1'
#
loop_
_entity.id
_entity.type
_entity.pdbx_description
1 polymer ?
#
loop_
_entity_poly.entity_id
_entity_poly.type
_entity_poly.pdbx_seq_one_letter_code
_entity_poly.pdbx_strand_id
1 'polypeptide(L)'
;MLCPRSTYEKVIRNLTQRELLGVLANRNVLPKYGFPVDTVELRIPQEGGAVSGQLELTRDLSAAVHEYAPGAEIVAGGHLWASAGVYRLPDRELVSRHYAVCAACGRYREATEPVDPVCAACGTQSAAAQRRYVEPIYGFVAARGPQRRPGQTPPRRSWYGDVHMSTDTADLQEGATTFVSGHTTLWSAGTRGEMVVVSEGPAGAGYQVCDWCGWGRPHAQAGPLRGGHPHLLKDTQCTGPLRVVSLAHRYQTDFLQIHLDPLTALTATAARLRSGLYALLEGAAEHLEISRDDIDGTVHTGTDGMPSLLLFDTTPGGAGNAVSMGKQLEPVASAALVRVAACECGPESSCYACLRNFRNERFHELLSRREAIALLNALTGSAS
;
A
#
# COMPACT_ATOMS: atom_id res chain seq x y z
N MET A 1 -29.13 -20.74 0.66
CA MET A 1 -28.15 -20.68 1.77
C MET A 1 -26.96 -21.54 1.39
N LEU A 2 -25.87 -20.93 0.92
CA LEU A 2 -24.63 -21.65 0.60
C LEU A 2 -23.85 -21.86 1.91
N CYS A 3 -23.51 -23.12 2.20
CA CYS A 3 -22.82 -23.51 3.44
C CYS A 3 -21.41 -22.88 3.51
N PRO A 4 -21.06 -22.15 4.58
CA PRO A 4 -19.74 -21.52 4.74
C PRO A 4 -18.56 -22.50 4.64
N ARG A 5 -18.77 -23.79 4.98
CA ARG A 5 -17.72 -24.82 4.94
C ARG A 5 -17.06 -24.96 3.57
N SER A 6 -17.82 -24.90 2.48
CA SER A 6 -17.29 -25.12 1.12
C SER A 6 -16.33 -24.01 0.66
N THR A 7 -16.52 -22.77 1.11
CA THR A 7 -15.65 -21.65 0.75
C THR A 7 -14.34 -21.71 1.51
N TYR A 8 -14.39 -22.01 2.81
CA TYR A 8 -13.20 -22.18 3.64
C TYR A 8 -12.34 -23.35 3.15
N GLU A 9 -12.94 -24.48 2.75
CA GLU A 9 -12.22 -25.60 2.16
C GLU A 9 -11.48 -25.22 0.87
N LYS A 10 -12.09 -24.40 0.01
CA LYS A 10 -11.43 -23.88 -1.21
C LYS A 10 -10.26 -22.94 -0.88
N VAL A 11 -10.41 -22.08 0.12
CA VAL A 11 -9.32 -21.21 0.59
C VAL A 11 -8.19 -22.02 1.20
N ILE A 12 -8.49 -23.01 2.06
CA ILE A 12 -7.49 -23.91 2.66
C ILE A 12 -6.74 -24.65 1.56
N ARG A 13 -7.45 -25.21 0.57
CA ARG A 13 -6.82 -25.88 -0.58
C ARG A 13 -5.92 -24.94 -1.37
N ASN A 14 -6.30 -23.68 -1.56
CA ASN A 14 -5.44 -22.68 -2.19
C ASN A 14 -4.18 -22.38 -1.38
N LEU A 15 -4.29 -22.31 -0.05
CA LEU A 15 -3.15 -22.05 0.84
C LEU A 15 -2.19 -23.25 0.88
N THR A 16 -2.71 -24.48 0.91
CA THR A 16 -1.88 -25.70 0.98
C THR A 16 -1.28 -26.11 -0.36
N GLN A 17 -1.85 -25.67 -1.48
CA GLN A 17 -1.31 -25.90 -2.82
C GLN A 17 -0.46 -24.73 -3.35
N ARG A 18 -0.08 -23.77 -2.50
CA ARG A 18 0.89 -22.73 -2.90
C ARG A 18 2.24 -23.38 -3.18
N GLU A 19 2.95 -22.87 -4.19
CA GLU A 19 4.30 -23.35 -4.47
C GLU A 19 5.21 -23.09 -3.27
N LEU A 20 5.89 -24.15 -2.80
CA LEU A 20 6.71 -24.11 -1.61
C LEU A 20 7.81 -23.04 -1.70
N LEU A 21 8.44 -22.89 -2.87
CA LEU A 21 9.44 -21.84 -3.11
C LEU A 21 8.85 -20.44 -2.93
N GLY A 22 7.63 -20.22 -3.44
CA GLY A 22 6.88 -18.98 -3.25
C GLY A 22 6.61 -18.68 -1.78
N VAL A 23 6.17 -19.67 -1.01
CA VAL A 23 5.90 -19.54 0.43
C VAL A 23 7.18 -19.23 1.21
N LEU A 24 8.29 -19.91 0.91
CA LEU A 24 9.55 -19.73 1.60
C LEU A 24 10.17 -18.36 1.31
N ALA A 25 10.13 -17.90 0.07
CA ALA A 25 10.62 -16.56 -0.26
C ALA A 25 9.69 -15.47 0.32
N ASN A 26 8.36 -15.65 0.32
CA ASN A 26 7.42 -14.70 0.96
C ASN A 26 7.55 -14.58 2.47
N ARG A 27 8.14 -15.59 3.11
CA ARG A 27 8.45 -15.60 4.55
C ARG A 27 9.89 -15.20 4.86
N ASN A 28 10.59 -14.62 3.87
CA ASN A 28 12.00 -14.23 3.91
C ASN A 28 12.94 -15.38 4.37
N VAL A 29 12.59 -16.63 4.05
CA VAL A 29 13.46 -17.80 4.27
C VAL A 29 14.46 -17.96 3.13
N LEU A 30 14.06 -17.59 1.91
CA LEU A 30 14.93 -17.58 0.72
C LEU A 30 15.11 -16.14 0.21
N PRO A 31 16.30 -15.77 -0.32
CA PRO A 31 16.50 -14.48 -0.97
C PRO A 31 15.51 -14.31 -2.14
N LYS A 32 14.71 -13.23 -2.12
CA LYS A 32 13.74 -12.95 -3.18
C LYS A 32 14.38 -12.50 -4.50
N TYR A 33 15.65 -12.07 -4.48
CA TYR A 33 16.40 -11.54 -5.65
C TYR A 33 16.53 -12.53 -6.84
N GLY A 34 16.17 -13.80 -6.67
CA GLY A 34 16.17 -14.81 -7.74
C GLY A 34 14.80 -15.32 -8.19
N PHE A 35 13.70 -14.97 -7.52
CA PHE A 35 12.37 -15.53 -7.80
C PHE A 35 11.25 -14.50 -7.62
N PRO A 36 10.45 -14.20 -8.67
CA PRO A 36 9.34 -13.27 -8.58
C PRO A 36 8.16 -13.93 -7.86
N VAL A 37 8.16 -13.88 -6.53
CA VAL A 37 7.19 -14.60 -5.68
C VAL A 37 5.87 -13.85 -5.45
N ASP A 38 5.89 -12.53 -5.62
CA ASP A 38 4.72 -11.66 -5.45
C ASP A 38 4.40 -10.90 -6.74
N THR A 39 4.74 -11.43 -7.91
CA THR A 39 4.40 -10.79 -9.19
C THR A 39 3.11 -11.33 -9.78
N VAL A 40 2.33 -10.43 -10.36
CA VAL A 40 1.12 -10.78 -11.10
C VAL A 40 1.10 -10.15 -12.48
N GLU A 41 0.33 -10.77 -13.37
CA GLU A 41 0.18 -10.34 -14.75
C GLU A 41 -1.15 -9.60 -14.97
N LEU A 42 -1.14 -8.58 -15.84
CA LEU A 42 -2.34 -8.11 -16.52
C LEU A 42 -2.52 -8.91 -17.82
N ARG A 43 -3.40 -9.91 -17.79
CA ARG A 43 -3.61 -10.81 -18.92
C ARG A 43 -4.37 -10.13 -20.03
N ILE A 44 -3.85 -10.25 -21.24
CA ILE A 44 -4.50 -9.73 -22.44
C ILE A 44 -5.29 -10.88 -23.08
N PRO A 45 -6.64 -10.81 -23.15
CA PRO A 45 -7.42 -11.82 -23.86
C PRO A 45 -7.00 -11.85 -25.33
N GLN A 46 -6.65 -13.04 -25.84
CA GLN A 46 -6.24 -13.20 -27.23
C GLN A 46 -7.43 -13.06 -28.19
N GLU A 47 -7.55 -11.90 -28.85
CA GLU A 47 -8.40 -11.70 -30.03
C GLU A 47 -7.61 -10.91 -31.09
N GLY A 48 -6.98 -11.64 -32.03
CA GLY A 48 -6.52 -11.13 -33.33
C GLY A 48 -5.15 -10.40 -33.41
N GLY A 49 -4.12 -11.12 -33.90
CA GLY A 49 -2.92 -10.52 -34.52
C GLY A 49 -1.60 -10.69 -33.76
N ALA A 50 -0.50 -10.81 -34.52
CA ALA A 50 0.85 -11.24 -34.13
C ALA A 50 1.59 -10.40 -33.06
N VAL A 51 0.97 -9.40 -32.45
CA VAL A 51 1.57 -8.52 -31.42
C VAL A 51 1.22 -8.96 -29.99
N SER A 52 0.15 -9.74 -29.81
CA SER A 52 -0.36 -10.15 -28.48
C SER A 52 0.43 -11.26 -27.78
N GLY A 53 1.45 -11.83 -28.42
CA GLY A 53 2.27 -12.92 -27.83
C GLY A 53 3.56 -12.46 -27.15
N GLN A 54 3.91 -11.16 -27.19
CA GLN A 54 5.21 -10.65 -26.72
C GLN A 54 5.13 -9.59 -25.62
N LEU A 55 3.93 -9.22 -25.17
CA LEU A 55 3.76 -8.16 -24.18
C LEU A 55 3.51 -8.78 -22.80
N GLU A 56 4.58 -8.99 -22.04
CA GLU A 56 4.48 -9.42 -20.64
C GLU A 56 4.22 -8.22 -19.74
N LEU A 57 2.99 -8.11 -19.24
CA LEU A 57 2.57 -7.05 -18.31
C LEU A 57 2.65 -7.53 -16.87
N THR A 58 3.87 -7.81 -16.42
CA THR A 58 4.14 -8.27 -15.06
C THR A 58 4.44 -7.11 -14.12
N ARG A 59 3.81 -7.11 -12.94
CA ARG A 59 4.05 -6.13 -11.86
C ARG A 59 4.10 -6.83 -10.52
N ASP A 60 4.87 -6.26 -9.60
CA ASP A 60 4.76 -6.61 -8.18
C ASP A 60 3.33 -6.35 -7.69
N LEU A 61 2.79 -7.28 -6.91
CA LEU A 61 1.40 -7.26 -6.48
C LEU A 61 1.08 -6.05 -5.61
N SER A 62 2.06 -5.49 -4.90
CA SER A 62 1.89 -4.25 -4.12
C SER A 62 1.59 -3.04 -5.01
N ALA A 63 2.22 -2.96 -6.19
CA ALA A 63 1.93 -1.94 -7.19
C ALA A 63 0.68 -2.29 -8.01
N ALA A 64 0.49 -3.58 -8.35
CA ALA A 64 -0.58 -4.04 -9.22
C ALA A 64 -1.98 -3.79 -8.62
N VAL A 65 -2.15 -3.83 -7.30
CA VAL A 65 -3.44 -3.49 -6.65
C VAL A 65 -3.89 -2.05 -6.90
N HIS A 66 -2.99 -1.16 -7.32
CA HIS A 66 -3.29 0.21 -7.74
C HIS A 66 -3.23 0.36 -9.27
N GLU A 67 -2.18 -0.13 -9.92
CA GLU A 67 -1.95 0.07 -11.36
C GLU A 67 -2.84 -0.79 -12.25
N TYR A 68 -3.16 -2.02 -11.84
CA TYR A 68 -3.99 -2.96 -12.59
C TYR A 68 -5.41 -3.06 -12.03
N ALA A 69 -5.76 -2.20 -11.08
CA ALA A 69 -7.09 -2.17 -10.49
C ALA A 69 -8.19 -2.01 -11.55
N PRO A 70 -9.39 -2.58 -11.35
CA PRO A 70 -10.47 -2.48 -12.33
C PRO A 70 -10.80 -1.02 -12.69
N GLY A 71 -10.81 -0.72 -13.99
CA GLY A 71 -11.00 0.63 -14.53
C GLY A 71 -9.72 1.45 -14.71
N ALA A 72 -8.56 0.95 -14.30
CA ALA A 72 -7.27 1.59 -14.57
C ALA A 72 -6.90 1.48 -16.06
N GLU A 73 -6.14 2.45 -16.56
CA GLU A 73 -5.61 2.48 -17.93
C GLU A 73 -4.08 2.36 -17.92
N ILE A 74 -3.55 1.41 -18.72
CA ILE A 74 -2.14 1.03 -18.77
C ILE A 74 -1.62 1.26 -20.19
N VAL A 75 -0.52 1.98 -20.33
CA VAL A 75 0.15 2.18 -21.63
C VAL A 75 1.19 1.08 -21.84
N ALA A 76 1.03 0.28 -22.89
CA ALA A 76 2.00 -0.76 -23.25
C ALA A 76 1.95 -1.11 -24.74
N GLY A 77 3.13 -1.34 -25.32
CA GLY A 77 3.25 -1.68 -26.75
C GLY A 77 2.67 -0.61 -27.68
N GLY A 78 2.73 0.67 -27.29
CA GLY A 78 2.14 1.79 -28.05
C GLY A 78 0.61 1.90 -27.97
N HIS A 79 -0.02 1.10 -27.11
CA HIS A 79 -1.47 1.01 -26.95
C HIS A 79 -1.89 1.31 -25.50
N LEU A 80 -3.12 1.77 -25.33
CA LEU A 80 -3.77 1.99 -24.05
C LEU A 80 -4.73 0.83 -23.75
N TRP A 81 -4.42 0.08 -22.70
CA TRP A 81 -5.15 -1.07 -22.21
C TRP A 81 -5.97 -0.70 -20.98
N ALA A 82 -7.26 -1.02 -20.96
CA ALA A 82 -8.09 -0.83 -19.77
C ALA A 82 -8.16 -2.12 -18.95
N SER A 83 -7.93 -2.07 -17.64
CA SER A 83 -8.16 -3.22 -16.75
C SER A 83 -9.66 -3.47 -16.56
N ALA A 84 -10.12 -4.68 -16.86
CA ALA A 84 -11.53 -5.07 -16.80
C ALA A 84 -11.91 -5.85 -15.53
N GLY A 85 -10.94 -6.27 -14.72
CA GLY A 85 -11.25 -7.08 -13.55
C GLY A 85 -10.08 -7.88 -12.99
N VAL A 86 -10.39 -8.66 -11.96
CA VAL A 86 -9.44 -9.56 -11.28
C VAL A 86 -9.58 -10.95 -11.90
N TYR A 87 -8.46 -11.57 -12.24
CA TYR A 87 -8.45 -12.93 -12.77
C TYR A 87 -8.82 -13.94 -11.67
N ARG A 88 -9.69 -14.88 -12.01
CA ARG A 88 -10.12 -15.97 -11.12
C ARG A 88 -9.83 -17.31 -11.77
N LEU A 89 -9.29 -18.24 -10.98
CA LEU A 89 -9.17 -19.64 -11.39
C LEU A 89 -10.47 -20.39 -11.06
N PRO A 90 -10.93 -21.31 -11.94
CA PRO A 90 -12.01 -22.23 -11.61
C PRO A 90 -11.72 -22.97 -10.29
N ASP A 91 -12.74 -23.15 -9.46
CA ASP A 91 -12.67 -23.84 -8.16
C ASP A 91 -11.70 -23.26 -7.12
N ARG A 92 -11.16 -22.06 -7.35
CA ARG A 92 -10.29 -21.35 -6.43
C ARG A 92 -10.93 -20.03 -6.01
N GLU A 93 -10.99 -19.79 -4.70
CA GLU A 93 -11.50 -18.52 -4.16
C GLU A 93 -10.33 -17.57 -3.84
N LEU A 94 -10.51 -16.29 -4.10
CA LEU A 94 -9.55 -15.27 -3.67
C LEU A 94 -9.56 -15.15 -2.14
N VAL A 95 -8.39 -14.90 -1.57
CA VAL A 95 -8.30 -14.58 -0.14
C VAL A 95 -9.03 -13.26 0.09
N SER A 96 -9.90 -13.23 1.10
CA SER A 96 -10.63 -12.02 1.50
C SER A 96 -10.62 -11.87 3.00
N ARG A 97 -10.43 -10.64 3.49
CA ARG A 97 -10.54 -10.30 4.92
C ARG A 97 -11.44 -9.10 5.11
N HIS A 98 -11.98 -8.98 6.31
CA HIS A 98 -12.62 -7.76 6.78
C HIS A 98 -11.54 -6.86 7.35
N TYR A 99 -11.64 -5.56 7.09
CA TYR A 99 -10.70 -4.59 7.62
C TYR A 99 -11.42 -3.30 8.00
N ALA A 100 -10.78 -2.54 8.90
CA ALA A 100 -11.23 -1.22 9.30
C ALA A 100 -10.01 -0.34 9.62
N VAL A 101 -10.06 0.91 9.16
CA VAL A 101 -9.15 1.98 9.58
C VAL A 101 -9.95 2.93 10.47
N CYS A 102 -9.48 3.15 11.70
CA CYS A 102 -10.18 4.02 12.63
C CYS A 102 -10.16 5.47 12.12
N ALA A 103 -11.33 6.12 12.01
CA ALA A 103 -11.42 7.51 11.58
C ALA A 103 -10.82 8.52 12.58
N ALA A 104 -10.72 8.15 13.87
CA ALA A 104 -10.19 9.01 14.92
C ALA A 104 -8.67 8.92 15.06
N CYS A 105 -8.13 7.69 15.22
CA CYS A 105 -6.70 7.50 15.46
C CYS A 105 -5.93 6.91 14.27
N GLY A 106 -6.59 6.48 13.18
CA GLY A 106 -5.92 5.90 12.01
C GLY A 106 -5.48 4.44 12.15
N ARG A 107 -5.73 3.78 13.29
CA ARG A 107 -5.34 2.38 13.49
C ARG A 107 -6.01 1.43 12.51
N TYR A 108 -5.20 0.65 11.80
CA TYR A 108 -5.62 -0.44 10.94
C TYR A 108 -5.89 -1.72 11.74
N ARG A 109 -6.96 -2.44 11.37
CA ARG A 109 -7.34 -3.73 11.96
C ARG A 109 -7.92 -4.62 10.89
N GLU A 110 -7.57 -5.90 10.92
CA GLU A 110 -8.11 -6.90 10.01
C GLU A 110 -8.44 -8.23 10.70
N ALA A 111 -9.39 -8.96 10.14
CA ALA A 111 -9.76 -10.29 10.59
C ALA A 111 -10.43 -11.09 9.47
N THR A 112 -10.48 -12.41 9.62
CA THR A 112 -11.27 -13.29 8.74
C THR A 112 -12.78 -13.01 8.92
N GLU A 113 -13.19 -12.77 10.17
CA GLU A 113 -14.54 -12.37 10.54
C GLU A 113 -14.68 -10.84 10.55
N PRO A 114 -15.92 -10.32 10.51
CA PRO A 114 -16.24 -8.93 10.87
C PRO A 114 -15.39 -8.35 12.01
N VAL A 115 -14.61 -7.31 11.73
CA VAL A 115 -13.82 -6.60 12.74
C VAL A 115 -14.75 -5.87 13.71
N ASP A 116 -14.41 -5.88 15.01
CA ASP A 116 -15.15 -5.16 16.04
C ASP A 116 -15.35 -3.67 15.66
N PRO A 117 -16.59 -3.16 15.66
CA PRO A 117 -16.86 -1.75 15.36
C PRO A 117 -16.17 -0.79 16.34
N VAL A 118 -15.87 -1.21 17.58
CA VAL A 118 -15.18 -0.38 18.58
C VAL A 118 -13.67 -0.52 18.40
N CYS A 119 -12.96 0.61 18.23
CA CYS A 119 -11.51 0.63 18.12
C CYS A 119 -10.83 0.26 19.44
N ALA A 120 -10.06 -0.84 19.45
CA ALA A 120 -9.34 -1.28 20.63
C ALA A 120 -8.22 -0.33 21.12
N ALA A 121 -7.83 0.67 20.31
CA ALA A 121 -6.82 1.65 20.68
C ALA A 121 -7.41 2.90 21.36
N CYS A 122 -8.41 3.53 20.73
CA CYS A 122 -8.97 4.80 21.20
C CYS A 122 -10.42 4.71 21.68
N GLY A 123 -11.04 3.52 21.66
CA GLY A 123 -12.43 3.31 22.06
C GLY A 123 -13.49 3.87 21.08
N THR A 124 -13.08 4.50 19.97
CA THR A 124 -14.01 5.10 19.02
C THR A 124 -14.83 4.03 18.29
N GLN A 125 -16.15 4.18 18.27
CA GLN A 125 -17.06 3.32 17.52
C GLN A 125 -17.12 3.75 16.04
N SER A 126 -16.89 2.81 15.13
CA SER A 126 -17.04 3.03 13.70
C SER A 126 -18.51 3.14 13.32
N ALA A 127 -18.90 4.29 12.74
CA ALA A 127 -20.20 4.47 12.11
C ALA A 127 -20.25 3.90 10.67
N ALA A 128 -19.09 3.59 10.08
CA ALA A 128 -19.00 3.09 8.71
C ALA A 128 -19.29 1.58 8.64
N ALA A 129 -19.90 1.16 7.52
CA ALA A 129 -20.04 -0.25 7.20
C ALA A 129 -18.67 -0.94 7.10
N GLN A 130 -18.59 -2.17 7.59
CA GLN A 130 -17.36 -2.95 7.54
C GLN A 130 -16.91 -3.17 6.10
N ARG A 131 -15.62 -2.91 5.86
CA ARG A 131 -15.01 -3.07 4.54
C ARG A 131 -14.43 -4.47 4.40
N ARG A 132 -14.36 -4.94 3.16
CA ARG A 132 -13.68 -6.17 2.78
C ARG A 132 -12.69 -5.86 1.68
N TYR A 133 -11.52 -6.45 1.75
CA TYR A 133 -10.61 -6.49 0.61
C TYR A 133 -10.51 -7.89 0.03
N VAL A 134 -10.02 -7.99 -1.20
CA VAL A 134 -9.61 -9.25 -1.85
C VAL A 134 -8.16 -9.15 -2.32
N GLU A 135 -7.41 -10.25 -2.21
CA GLU A 135 -6.04 -10.32 -2.72
C GLU A 135 -6.04 -10.92 -4.14
N PRO A 136 -5.71 -10.14 -5.19
CA PRO A 136 -5.75 -10.59 -6.58
C PRO A 136 -4.52 -11.43 -6.95
N ILE A 137 -4.25 -12.49 -6.19
CA ILE A 137 -3.03 -13.33 -6.30
C ILE A 137 -2.87 -14.04 -7.64
N TYR A 138 -3.93 -14.12 -8.45
CA TYR A 138 -3.86 -14.72 -9.79
C TYR A 138 -3.75 -13.68 -10.92
N GLY A 139 -3.67 -12.40 -10.56
CA GLY A 139 -3.53 -11.28 -11.48
C GLY A 139 -4.85 -10.69 -11.96
N PHE A 140 -4.75 -9.98 -13.07
CA PHE A 140 -5.79 -9.12 -13.61
C PHE A 140 -6.04 -9.47 -15.08
N VAL A 141 -7.11 -8.91 -15.65
CA VAL A 141 -7.45 -9.12 -17.06
C VAL A 141 -7.78 -7.79 -17.72
N ALA A 142 -7.16 -7.54 -18.88
CA ALA A 142 -7.47 -6.39 -19.71
C ALA A 142 -8.83 -6.55 -20.42
N ALA A 143 -9.48 -5.42 -20.69
CA ALA A 143 -10.71 -5.38 -21.47
C ALA A 143 -10.48 -5.90 -22.89
N ARG A 144 -11.49 -6.62 -23.40
CA ARG A 144 -11.55 -7.02 -24.81
C ARG A 144 -11.91 -5.82 -25.69
N GLY A 145 -11.49 -5.88 -26.95
CA GLY A 145 -11.87 -4.93 -27.97
C GLY A 145 -10.72 -4.07 -28.50
N PRO A 146 -11.04 -3.09 -29.37
CA PRO A 146 -10.04 -2.28 -30.05
C PRO A 146 -9.27 -1.42 -29.05
N GLN A 147 -7.95 -1.48 -29.15
CA GLN A 147 -7.05 -0.71 -28.30
C GLN A 147 -7.02 0.75 -28.74
N ARG A 148 -6.98 1.66 -27.76
CA ARG A 148 -6.84 3.10 -28.04
C ARG A 148 -5.37 3.46 -28.16
N ARG A 149 -5.05 4.49 -28.95
CA ARG A 149 -3.72 5.09 -28.92
C ARG A 149 -3.60 6.00 -27.68
N PRO A 150 -2.48 5.97 -26.96
CA PRO A 150 -2.22 6.90 -25.87
C PRO A 150 -2.30 8.35 -26.38
N GLY A 151 -2.97 9.22 -25.62
CA GLY A 151 -2.94 10.67 -25.86
C GLY A 151 -1.65 11.31 -25.33
N GLN A 152 -1.55 12.64 -25.45
CA GLN A 152 -0.46 13.41 -24.83
C GLN A 152 -0.61 13.53 -23.30
N THR A 153 -1.82 13.34 -22.78
CA THR A 153 -2.09 13.31 -21.35
C THR A 153 -1.85 11.91 -20.80
N PRO A 154 -0.95 11.73 -19.82
CA PRO A 154 -0.78 10.45 -19.14
C PRO A 154 -2.10 9.97 -18.52
N PRO A 155 -2.38 8.65 -18.51
CA PRO A 155 -3.55 8.11 -17.84
C PRO A 155 -3.52 8.48 -16.35
N ARG A 156 -4.69 8.85 -15.81
CA ARG A 156 -4.82 9.25 -14.42
C ARG A 156 -4.63 8.04 -13.51
N ARG A 157 -3.60 8.07 -12.66
CA ARG A 157 -3.41 7.10 -11.60
C ARG A 157 -4.22 7.55 -10.38
N SER A 158 -5.29 6.83 -10.05
CA SER A 158 -6.05 7.11 -8.82
C SER A 158 -5.49 6.28 -7.67
N TRP A 159 -4.49 6.81 -6.97
CA TRP A 159 -3.85 6.12 -5.83
C TRP A 159 -4.60 6.38 -4.52
N TYR A 160 -5.70 5.67 -4.32
CA TYR A 160 -6.48 5.71 -3.07
C TYR A 160 -6.24 4.47 -2.23
N GLY A 161 -6.00 4.67 -0.93
CA GLY A 161 -5.65 3.64 0.05
C GLY A 161 -4.29 3.90 0.68
N ASP A 162 -3.76 3.00 1.51
CA ASP A 162 -2.49 3.20 2.22
C ASP A 162 -1.78 1.87 2.52
N VAL A 163 -0.54 1.96 2.97
CA VAL A 163 0.19 0.82 3.54
C VAL A 163 -0.01 0.85 5.04
N HIS A 164 -0.34 -0.32 5.60
CA HIS A 164 -0.54 -0.51 7.04
C HIS A 164 0.28 -1.70 7.53
N MET A 165 0.74 -1.64 8.77
CA MET A 165 1.33 -2.79 9.44
C MET A 165 0.22 -3.58 10.15
N SER A 166 0.18 -4.90 9.94
CA SER A 166 -0.81 -5.80 10.53
C SER A 166 -0.35 -6.44 11.83
N THR A 167 0.94 -6.72 11.98
CA THR A 167 1.53 -7.34 13.18
C THR A 167 2.97 -6.85 13.38
N ASP A 168 3.33 -6.65 14.65
CA ASP A 168 4.54 -5.91 15.03
C ASP A 168 5.66 -6.81 15.59
N THR A 169 5.61 -8.13 15.43
CA THR A 169 6.22 -9.03 16.42
C THR A 169 7.26 -10.04 15.89
N ALA A 170 8.07 -9.70 14.89
CA ALA A 170 9.18 -10.58 14.48
C ALA A 170 10.53 -9.88 14.63
N ASP A 171 11.43 -10.49 15.42
CA ASP A 171 12.85 -10.13 15.55
C ASP A 171 13.11 -8.63 15.75
N LEU A 172 12.44 -8.03 16.75
CA LEU A 172 12.57 -6.62 17.08
C LEU A 172 13.92 -6.31 17.72
N GLN A 173 14.62 -5.36 17.13
CA GLN A 173 15.72 -4.63 17.73
C GLN A 173 15.20 -3.29 18.24
N GLU A 174 15.31 -3.05 19.53
CA GLU A 174 15.07 -1.74 20.13
C GLU A 174 16.35 -0.92 20.17
N GLY A 175 16.20 0.39 20.02
CA GLY A 175 17.31 1.32 20.11
C GLY A 175 16.87 2.71 20.55
N ALA A 176 17.86 3.50 20.93
CA ALA A 176 17.68 4.88 21.33
C ALA A 176 18.77 5.72 20.68
N THR A 177 18.38 6.88 20.19
CA THR A 177 19.30 7.85 19.59
C THR A 177 19.24 9.13 20.39
N THR A 178 20.39 9.52 20.96
CA THR A 178 20.55 10.79 21.65
C THR A 178 21.12 11.82 20.68
N PHE A 179 20.38 12.91 20.50
CA PHE A 179 20.76 14.03 19.64
C PHE A 179 21.69 15.00 20.37
N VAL A 180 22.31 15.91 19.61
CA VAL A 180 23.21 16.96 20.16
C VAL A 180 22.51 17.83 21.21
N SER A 181 21.20 17.98 21.14
CA SER A 181 20.37 18.68 22.14
C SER A 181 20.31 17.98 23.51
N GLY A 182 20.73 16.71 23.59
CA GLY A 182 20.52 15.83 24.73
C GLY A 182 19.15 15.13 24.75
N HIS A 183 18.26 15.42 23.78
CA HIS A 183 17.00 14.69 23.62
C HIS A 183 17.26 13.27 23.10
N THR A 184 16.48 12.31 23.59
CA THR A 184 16.59 10.90 23.18
C THR A 184 15.28 10.45 22.54
N THR A 185 15.37 9.96 21.31
CA THR A 185 14.25 9.32 20.61
C THR A 185 14.43 7.82 20.61
N LEU A 186 13.35 7.11 20.93
CA LEU A 186 13.30 5.65 20.88
C LEU A 186 12.86 5.17 19.50
N TRP A 187 13.38 4.03 19.08
CA TRP A 187 12.97 3.38 17.86
C TRP A 187 13.00 1.87 18.01
N SER A 188 12.19 1.20 17.20
CA SER A 188 12.17 -0.26 17.07
C SER A 188 12.33 -0.60 15.59
N ALA A 189 13.29 -1.45 15.26
CA ALA A 189 13.47 -1.97 13.91
C ALA A 189 13.29 -3.47 13.92
N GLY A 190 12.75 -4.03 12.85
CA GLY A 190 12.53 -5.47 12.77
C GLY A 190 12.70 -5.97 11.36
N THR A 191 12.96 -7.28 11.26
CA THR A 191 12.91 -7.98 9.99
C THR A 191 11.58 -8.73 9.89
N ARG A 192 10.98 -8.75 8.71
CA ARG A 192 9.71 -9.46 8.43
C ARG A 192 8.45 -8.86 9.10
N GLY A 193 8.37 -7.53 9.18
CA GLY A 193 7.10 -6.86 9.53
C GLY A 193 6.01 -7.18 8.50
N GLU A 194 4.81 -7.57 8.96
CA GLU A 194 3.70 -7.87 8.05
C GLU A 194 3.01 -6.58 7.61
N MET A 195 3.19 -6.23 6.34
CA MET A 195 2.59 -5.06 5.71
C MET A 195 1.37 -5.45 4.88
N VAL A 196 0.41 -4.53 4.80
CA VAL A 196 -0.78 -4.64 3.97
C VAL A 196 -0.92 -3.36 3.18
N VAL A 197 -0.74 -3.43 1.87
CA VAL A 197 -1.11 -2.33 0.97
C VAL A 197 -2.55 -2.50 0.56
N VAL A 198 -3.37 -1.48 0.78
CA VAL A 198 -4.79 -1.49 0.45
C VAL A 198 -5.06 -0.45 -0.63
N SER A 199 -5.77 -0.85 -1.67
CA SER A 199 -6.31 -0.01 -2.73
C SER A 199 -7.82 0.11 -2.55
N GLU A 200 -8.26 1.28 -2.10
CA GLU A 200 -9.66 1.58 -1.79
C GLU A 200 -10.42 2.15 -2.98
N GLY A 201 -9.79 2.23 -4.15
CA GLY A 201 -10.40 2.74 -5.38
C GLY A 201 -10.75 4.23 -5.34
N PRO A 202 -11.18 4.80 -6.47
CA PRO A 202 -11.50 6.23 -6.58
C PRO A 202 -12.44 6.72 -5.47
N ALA A 203 -12.08 7.83 -4.83
CA ALA A 203 -12.79 8.42 -3.70
C ALA A 203 -12.98 7.48 -2.48
N GLY A 204 -12.16 6.41 -2.38
CA GLY A 204 -12.24 5.44 -1.30
C GLY A 204 -13.52 4.59 -1.32
N ALA A 205 -14.24 4.51 -2.45
CA ALA A 205 -15.52 3.80 -2.55
C ALA A 205 -15.39 2.29 -2.84
N GLY A 206 -14.17 1.81 -3.11
CA GLY A 206 -13.88 0.44 -3.52
C GLY A 206 -14.18 0.16 -5.00
N TYR A 207 -14.17 -1.13 -5.33
CA TYR A 207 -14.44 -1.67 -6.64
C TYR A 207 -15.64 -2.63 -6.57
N GLN A 208 -16.50 -2.59 -7.59
CA GLN A 208 -17.48 -3.65 -7.80
C GLN A 208 -16.78 -4.80 -8.53
N VAL A 209 -16.74 -5.99 -7.94
CA VAL A 209 -16.13 -7.19 -8.54
C VAL A 209 -17.15 -8.33 -8.58
N CYS A 210 -17.23 -9.05 -9.69
CA CYS A 210 -18.12 -10.18 -9.88
C CYS A 210 -17.61 -11.42 -9.17
N ASP A 211 -18.48 -12.05 -8.39
CA ASP A 211 -18.15 -13.29 -7.67
C ASP A 211 -18.01 -14.51 -8.58
N TRP A 212 -18.45 -14.43 -9.83
CA TRP A 212 -18.38 -15.56 -10.77
C TRP A 212 -17.22 -15.42 -11.75
N CYS A 213 -17.13 -14.30 -12.46
CA CYS A 213 -16.14 -14.13 -13.52
C CYS A 213 -14.98 -13.18 -13.19
N GLY A 214 -15.06 -12.45 -12.07
CA GLY A 214 -14.01 -11.50 -11.65
C GLY A 214 -14.01 -10.15 -12.39
N TRP A 215 -14.93 -9.94 -13.34
CA TRP A 215 -15.14 -8.62 -13.96
C TRP A 215 -15.38 -7.56 -12.89
N GLY A 216 -14.82 -6.37 -13.08
CA GLY A 216 -15.03 -5.30 -12.14
C GLY A 216 -14.86 -3.90 -12.70
N ARG A 217 -15.23 -2.93 -11.87
CA ARG A 217 -15.12 -1.49 -12.16
C ARG A 217 -15.04 -0.68 -10.86
N PRO A 218 -14.60 0.58 -10.91
CA PRO A 218 -14.67 1.48 -9.76
C PRO A 218 -16.11 1.66 -9.25
N HIS A 219 -16.32 1.65 -7.92
CA HIS A 219 -17.66 1.82 -7.35
C HIS A 219 -18.14 3.27 -7.38
N ALA A 220 -17.27 4.26 -7.15
CA ALA A 220 -17.64 5.69 -7.12
C ALA A 220 -18.27 6.20 -8.42
N GLN A 221 -17.97 5.57 -9.56
CA GLN A 221 -18.43 5.95 -10.89
C GLN A 221 -19.48 4.96 -11.44
N ALA A 222 -19.99 4.07 -10.58
CA ALA A 222 -20.87 2.99 -10.98
C ALA A 222 -22.33 3.47 -11.13
N GLY A 223 -22.75 3.79 -12.35
CA GLY A 223 -24.18 3.85 -12.69
C GLY A 223 -24.86 2.46 -12.59
N PRO A 224 -26.19 2.38 -12.56
CA PRO A 224 -26.91 1.11 -12.49
C PRO A 224 -26.56 0.21 -13.69
N LEU A 225 -26.14 -1.03 -13.41
CA LEU A 225 -25.94 -2.05 -14.45
C LEU A 225 -27.29 -2.66 -14.82
N ARG A 226 -27.74 -2.45 -16.05
CA ARG A 226 -28.93 -3.12 -16.61
C ARG A 226 -28.47 -4.26 -17.52
N GLY A 227 -28.93 -5.48 -17.24
CA GLY A 227 -28.66 -6.64 -18.09
C GLY A 227 -27.30 -7.32 -17.90
N GLY A 228 -26.71 -7.28 -16.70
CA GLY A 228 -25.45 -7.97 -16.41
C GLY A 228 -24.20 -7.23 -16.91
N HIS A 229 -23.08 -7.95 -17.05
CA HIS A 229 -21.77 -7.42 -17.45
C HIS A 229 -21.06 -8.39 -18.40
N PRO A 230 -20.11 -7.95 -19.24
CA PRO A 230 -19.35 -8.87 -20.09
C PRO A 230 -18.53 -9.83 -19.24
N HIS A 231 -18.55 -11.12 -19.58
CA HIS A 231 -17.73 -12.11 -18.91
C HIS A 231 -16.25 -11.84 -19.19
N LEU A 232 -15.42 -11.84 -18.14
CA LEU A 232 -14.01 -11.43 -18.23
C LEU A 232 -13.18 -12.23 -19.25
N LEU A 233 -13.45 -13.54 -19.34
CA LEU A 233 -12.69 -14.50 -20.16
C LEU A 233 -13.49 -15.17 -21.28
N LYS A 234 -14.78 -14.88 -21.43
CA LYS A 234 -15.66 -15.56 -22.40
C LYS A 234 -16.41 -14.49 -23.16
N ASP A 235 -16.70 -14.75 -24.42
CA ASP A 235 -17.50 -13.83 -25.24
C ASP A 235 -19.00 -14.02 -24.96
N THR A 236 -19.37 -13.88 -23.69
CA THR A 236 -20.75 -14.05 -23.22
C THR A 236 -21.05 -13.01 -22.15
N GLN A 237 -22.33 -12.71 -21.91
CA GLN A 237 -22.71 -11.94 -20.73
C GLN A 237 -22.66 -12.82 -19.47
N CYS A 238 -22.30 -12.18 -18.36
CA CYS A 238 -22.35 -12.72 -17.01
C CYS A 238 -23.38 -11.94 -16.19
N THR A 239 -24.22 -12.67 -15.47
CA THR A 239 -25.23 -12.12 -14.55
C THR A 239 -24.85 -12.40 -13.09
N GLY A 240 -23.58 -12.69 -12.83
CA GLY A 240 -23.09 -12.99 -11.50
C GLY A 240 -23.24 -11.80 -10.54
N PRO A 241 -23.34 -12.06 -9.23
CA PRO A 241 -23.49 -11.00 -8.25
C PRO A 241 -22.21 -10.17 -8.16
N LEU A 242 -22.38 -8.86 -8.00
CA LEU A 242 -21.29 -7.91 -7.78
C LEU A 242 -21.21 -7.57 -6.30
N ARG A 243 -19.99 -7.53 -5.78
CA ARG A 243 -19.68 -7.10 -4.42
C ARG A 243 -18.75 -5.92 -4.44
N VAL A 244 -18.93 -5.01 -3.49
CA VAL A 244 -18.01 -3.89 -3.28
C VAL A 244 -16.86 -4.38 -2.40
N VAL A 245 -15.64 -4.28 -2.91
CA VAL A 245 -14.40 -4.69 -2.24
C VAL A 245 -13.28 -3.70 -2.52
N SER A 246 -12.35 -3.60 -1.58
CA SER A 246 -11.02 -3.03 -1.86
C SER A 246 -10.11 -4.13 -2.43
N LEU A 247 -9.00 -3.75 -3.05
CA LEU A 247 -7.94 -4.69 -3.38
C LEU A 247 -6.83 -4.55 -2.34
N ALA A 248 -6.15 -5.64 -1.99
CA ALA A 248 -5.01 -5.54 -1.11
C ALA A 248 -3.94 -6.59 -1.41
N HIS A 249 -2.76 -6.39 -0.86
CA HIS A 249 -1.69 -7.36 -0.86
C HIS A 249 -0.96 -7.34 0.48
N ARG A 250 -0.68 -8.54 1.01
CA ARG A 250 0.07 -8.73 2.24
C ARG A 250 1.47 -9.23 1.91
N TYR A 251 2.49 -8.57 2.46
CA TYR A 251 3.89 -8.92 2.25
C TYR A 251 4.70 -8.70 3.53
N GLN A 252 5.91 -9.26 3.56
CA GLN A 252 6.86 -9.07 4.65
C GLN A 252 8.05 -8.24 4.16
N THR A 253 8.49 -7.29 4.98
CA THR A 253 9.64 -6.44 4.69
C THR A 253 10.33 -6.01 5.99
N ASP A 254 11.51 -5.40 5.86
CA ASP A 254 12.22 -4.78 6.98
C ASP A 254 11.60 -3.42 7.28
N PHE A 255 11.52 -3.08 8.56
CA PHE A 255 10.87 -1.84 9.02
C PHE A 255 11.62 -1.17 10.16
N LEU A 256 11.35 0.13 10.31
CA LEU A 256 11.78 1.00 11.37
C LEU A 256 10.57 1.79 11.84
N GLN A 257 10.25 1.65 13.12
CA GLN A 257 9.26 2.46 13.81
C GLN A 257 9.98 3.46 14.71
N ILE A 258 9.82 4.75 14.42
CA ILE A 258 10.30 5.85 15.27
C ILE A 258 9.17 6.24 16.20
N HIS A 259 9.42 6.09 17.50
CA HIS A 259 8.46 6.42 18.54
C HIS A 259 8.52 7.90 18.85
N LEU A 260 7.38 8.56 18.77
CA LEU A 260 7.25 9.96 19.17
C LEU A 260 7.11 10.04 20.68
N ASP A 261 7.67 11.09 21.28
CA ASP A 261 7.38 11.35 22.69
C ASP A 261 5.87 11.61 22.87
N PRO A 262 5.29 11.33 24.05
CA PRO A 262 3.85 11.40 24.25
C PRO A 262 3.23 12.77 23.93
N LEU A 263 3.94 13.87 24.18
CA LEU A 263 3.42 15.21 23.92
C LEU A 263 3.36 15.48 22.41
N THR A 264 4.42 15.14 21.67
CA THR A 264 4.43 15.25 20.22
C THR A 264 3.39 14.34 19.58
N ALA A 265 3.30 13.08 20.03
CA ALA A 265 2.32 12.11 19.53
C ALA A 265 0.87 12.58 19.71
N LEU A 266 0.52 13.22 20.84
CA LEU A 266 -0.83 13.73 21.10
C LEU A 266 -1.17 15.02 20.35
N THR A 267 -0.18 15.86 20.04
CA THR A 267 -0.39 17.22 19.50
C THR A 267 -0.08 17.35 18.02
N ALA A 268 0.66 16.41 17.43
CA ALA A 268 1.02 16.45 16.03
C ALA A 268 -0.21 16.25 15.13
N THR A 269 -0.38 17.17 14.17
CA THR A 269 -1.42 17.05 13.16
C THR A 269 -1.03 16.01 12.11
N ALA A 270 -2.00 15.53 11.33
CA ALA A 270 -1.72 14.64 10.19
C ALA A 270 -0.74 15.27 9.18
N ALA A 271 -0.81 16.59 8.98
CA ALA A 271 0.12 17.34 8.14
C ALA A 271 1.54 17.31 8.71
N ARG A 272 1.70 17.48 10.04
CA ARG A 272 2.98 17.37 10.75
C ARG A 272 3.61 16.01 10.61
N LEU A 273 2.87 14.96 10.97
CA LEU A 273 3.34 13.58 10.91
C LEU A 273 3.78 13.20 9.49
N ARG A 274 2.96 13.52 8.47
CA ARG A 274 3.27 13.22 7.07
C ARG A 274 4.44 14.04 6.54
N SER A 275 4.50 15.34 6.84
CA SER A 275 5.59 16.20 6.38
C SER A 275 6.93 15.77 6.96
N GLY A 276 6.98 15.47 8.26
CA GLY A 276 8.22 14.98 8.88
C GLY A 276 8.59 13.55 8.47
N LEU A 277 7.62 12.66 8.26
CA LEU A 277 7.86 11.34 7.67
C LEU A 277 8.55 11.45 6.30
N TYR A 278 8.03 12.28 5.40
CA TYR A 278 8.64 12.45 4.09
C TYR A 278 9.99 13.15 4.18
N ALA A 279 10.17 14.10 5.09
CA ALA A 279 11.49 14.69 5.32
C ALA A 279 12.52 13.65 5.76
N LEU A 280 12.16 12.75 6.69
CA LEU A 280 13.03 11.64 7.12
C LEU A 280 13.36 10.67 5.98
N LEU A 281 12.39 10.32 5.14
CA LEU A 281 12.63 9.45 3.98
C LEU A 281 13.60 10.09 2.99
N GLU A 282 13.49 11.40 2.74
CA GLU A 282 14.40 12.12 1.86
C GLU A 282 15.79 12.27 2.49
N GLY A 283 15.88 12.57 3.78
CA GLY A 283 17.14 12.62 4.53
C GLY A 283 17.83 11.27 4.61
N ALA A 284 17.07 10.18 4.72
CA ALA A 284 17.60 8.83 4.71
C ALA A 284 18.15 8.44 3.34
N ALA A 285 17.43 8.75 2.26
CA ALA A 285 17.91 8.51 0.90
C ALA A 285 19.22 9.26 0.63
N GLU A 286 19.31 10.50 1.09
CA GLU A 286 20.49 11.35 0.94
C GLU A 286 21.69 10.86 1.78
N HIS A 287 21.48 10.62 3.08
CA HIS A 287 22.56 10.22 4.00
C HIS A 287 23.06 8.79 3.77
N LEU A 288 22.15 7.85 3.51
CA LEU A 288 22.52 6.45 3.28
C LEU A 288 22.93 6.17 1.83
N GLU A 289 22.87 7.17 0.95
CA GLU A 289 23.15 7.05 -0.49
C GLU A 289 22.33 5.94 -1.17
N ILE A 290 21.07 5.80 -0.77
CA ILE A 290 20.14 4.80 -1.32
C ILE A 290 19.10 5.44 -2.23
N SER A 291 18.53 4.65 -3.13
CA SER A 291 17.44 5.15 -3.96
C SER A 291 16.23 5.47 -3.10
N ARG A 292 15.61 6.63 -3.33
CA ARG A 292 14.33 6.98 -2.70
C ARG A 292 13.23 5.97 -3.04
N ASP A 293 13.36 5.24 -4.13
CA ASP A 293 12.43 4.18 -4.51
C ASP A 293 12.55 2.90 -3.67
N ASP A 294 13.66 2.72 -2.94
CA ASP A 294 13.97 1.51 -2.14
C ASP A 294 13.42 1.55 -0.71
N ILE A 295 12.92 2.72 -0.29
CA ILE A 295 12.32 2.96 1.02
C ILE A 295 10.97 3.66 0.86
N ASP A 296 10.06 3.45 1.79
CA ASP A 296 8.85 4.26 1.91
C ASP A 296 8.38 4.29 3.36
N GLY A 297 7.29 4.99 3.63
CA GLY A 297 6.77 5.05 4.99
C GLY A 297 5.31 5.44 5.09
N THR A 298 4.77 5.21 6.28
CA THR A 298 3.41 5.55 6.66
C THR A 298 3.37 6.01 8.11
N VAL A 299 2.30 6.70 8.49
CA VAL A 299 2.02 6.99 9.90
C VAL A 299 1.32 5.77 10.49
N HIS A 300 1.95 5.14 11.47
CA HIS A 300 1.41 3.96 12.13
C HIS A 300 0.81 4.33 13.49
N THR A 301 -0.36 3.78 13.80
CA THR A 301 -1.00 3.97 15.10
C THR A 301 -1.05 2.64 15.84
N GLY A 302 -0.34 2.58 16.96
CA GLY A 302 -0.18 1.40 17.78
C GLY A 302 -1.42 0.99 18.56
N THR A 303 -1.26 -0.04 19.40
CA THR A 303 -2.34 -0.53 20.27
C THR A 303 -2.77 0.46 21.34
N ASP A 304 -1.86 1.35 21.73
CA ASP A 304 -2.04 2.47 22.65
C ASP A 304 -2.77 3.67 22.03
N GLY A 305 -3.00 3.65 20.71
CA GLY A 305 -3.64 4.75 19.99
C GLY A 305 -2.71 5.93 19.68
N MET A 306 -1.42 5.78 19.96
CA MET A 306 -0.43 6.82 19.72
C MET A 306 0.17 6.68 18.31
N PRO A 307 0.35 7.79 17.58
CA PRO A 307 1.02 7.75 16.28
C PRO A 307 2.53 7.58 16.43
N SER A 308 3.10 6.91 15.44
CA SER A 308 4.53 6.69 15.24
C SER A 308 4.84 6.79 13.76
N LEU A 309 6.12 7.00 13.41
CA LEU A 309 6.55 7.04 12.02
C LEU A 309 7.09 5.66 11.65
N LEU A 310 6.43 4.98 10.72
CA LEU A 310 6.85 3.68 10.23
C LEU A 310 7.50 3.83 8.86
N LEU A 311 8.79 3.55 8.78
CA LEU A 311 9.57 3.48 7.55
C LEU A 311 9.84 2.01 7.23
N PHE A 312 9.88 1.64 5.96
CA PHE A 312 10.06 0.26 5.54
C PHE A 312 10.72 0.17 4.17
N ASP A 313 11.33 -0.98 3.90
CA ASP A 313 11.93 -1.26 2.60
C ASP A 313 10.83 -1.60 1.59
N THR A 314 10.94 -1.06 0.39
CA THR A 314 10.03 -1.36 -0.73
C THR A 314 10.49 -2.59 -1.51
N THR A 315 11.75 -2.97 -1.35
CA THR A 315 12.30 -4.19 -1.94
C THR A 315 11.67 -5.40 -1.27
N PRO A 316 11.07 -6.34 -2.03
CA PRO A 316 10.50 -7.54 -1.46
C PRO A 316 11.50 -8.28 -0.57
N GLY A 317 11.10 -8.50 0.68
CA GLY A 317 11.88 -9.23 1.66
C GLY A 317 12.93 -8.43 2.44
N GLY A 318 13.02 -7.12 2.20
CA GLY A 318 13.94 -6.24 2.90
C GLY A 318 15.34 -6.22 2.28
N ALA A 319 15.87 -5.02 2.08
CA ALA A 319 17.26 -4.76 1.74
C ALA A 319 18.10 -4.40 2.99
N GLY A 320 17.46 -4.25 4.16
CA GLY A 320 18.07 -3.82 5.41
C GLY A 320 18.17 -2.30 5.56
N ASN A 321 17.57 -1.51 4.67
CA ASN A 321 17.68 -0.04 4.71
C ASN A 321 16.98 0.51 5.96
N ALA A 322 15.78 0.00 6.28
CA ALA A 322 15.04 0.39 7.48
C ALA A 322 15.82 0.13 8.78
N VAL A 323 16.44 -1.04 8.92
CA VAL A 323 17.28 -1.36 10.08
C VAL A 323 18.51 -0.45 10.15
N SER A 324 19.12 -0.14 9.00
CA SER A 324 20.25 0.78 8.92
C SER A 324 19.87 2.22 9.34
N MET A 325 18.70 2.69 8.89
CA MET A 325 18.16 4.01 9.26
C MET A 325 18.02 4.16 10.77
N GLY A 326 17.52 3.14 11.49
CA GLY A 326 17.38 3.20 12.96
C GLY A 326 18.73 3.40 13.66
N LYS A 327 19.76 2.66 13.23
CA LYS A 327 21.12 2.77 13.77
C LYS A 327 21.77 4.12 13.48
N GLN A 328 21.31 4.81 12.43
CA GLN A 328 21.85 6.08 11.94
C GLN A 328 20.80 7.20 12.01
N LEU A 329 19.89 7.15 12.98
CA LEU A 329 18.77 8.09 13.03
C LEU A 329 19.21 9.56 13.20
N GLU A 330 20.30 9.81 13.94
CA GLU A 330 20.83 11.16 14.13
C GLU A 330 21.27 11.80 12.80
N PRO A 331 22.21 11.20 12.04
CA PRO A 331 22.62 11.82 10.78
C PRO A 331 21.51 11.84 9.74
N VAL A 332 20.59 10.86 9.75
CA VAL A 332 19.38 10.87 8.89
C VAL A 332 18.49 12.08 9.19
N ALA A 333 18.18 12.34 10.47
CA ALA A 333 17.36 13.49 10.85
C ALA A 333 18.07 14.81 10.60
N SER A 334 19.39 14.87 10.80
CA SER A 334 20.22 16.04 10.48
C SER A 334 20.22 16.33 8.97
N ALA A 335 20.37 15.32 8.12
CA ALA A 335 20.25 15.47 6.67
C ALA A 335 18.84 15.94 6.25
N ALA A 336 17.80 15.36 6.85
CA ALA A 336 16.41 15.77 6.63
C ALA A 336 16.20 17.25 6.96
N LEU A 337 16.69 17.71 8.13
CA LEU A 337 16.62 19.10 8.57
C LEU A 337 17.35 20.04 7.60
N VAL A 338 18.58 19.71 7.21
CA VAL A 338 19.37 20.51 6.25
C VAL A 338 18.63 20.66 4.93
N ARG A 339 18.12 19.56 4.38
CA ARG A 339 17.37 19.54 3.11
C ARG A 339 16.14 20.44 3.15
N VAL A 340 15.32 20.33 4.19
CA VAL A 340 14.10 21.16 4.30
C VAL A 340 14.42 22.61 4.63
N ALA A 341 15.45 22.89 5.42
CA ALA A 341 15.85 24.25 5.80
C ALA A 341 16.47 25.02 4.62
N ALA A 342 17.25 24.35 3.77
CA ALA A 342 17.93 24.94 2.62
C ALA A 342 16.99 25.20 1.42
N CYS A 343 15.79 24.60 1.40
CA CYS A 343 14.86 24.76 0.30
C CYS A 343 14.26 26.19 0.25
N GLU A 344 14.03 26.71 -0.95
CA GLU A 344 13.50 28.07 -1.17
C GLU A 344 11.97 28.13 -1.31
N CYS A 345 11.27 26.99 -1.35
CA CYS A 345 9.80 26.99 -1.43
C CYS A 345 9.18 27.60 -0.16
N GLY A 346 8.01 28.22 -0.27
CA GLY A 346 7.35 28.86 0.88
C GLY A 346 7.13 27.90 2.06
N PRO A 347 7.15 28.39 3.31
CA PRO A 347 7.08 27.55 4.51
C PRO A 347 5.79 26.72 4.60
N GLU A 348 4.67 27.25 4.10
CA GLU A 348 3.37 26.56 4.06
C GLU A 348 3.22 25.59 2.89
N SER A 349 4.28 25.43 2.09
CA SER A 349 4.27 24.64 0.87
C SER A 349 5.35 23.57 0.87
N SER A 350 5.33 22.74 -0.17
CA SER A 350 6.33 21.73 -0.45
C SER A 350 6.62 21.69 -1.95
N CYS A 351 7.80 21.21 -2.33
CA CYS A 351 8.20 21.03 -3.73
C CYS A 351 8.98 19.72 -3.90
N TYR A 352 9.32 19.38 -5.13
CA TYR A 352 10.07 18.16 -5.46
C TYR A 352 11.53 18.19 -4.97
N ALA A 353 12.06 19.36 -4.61
CA ALA A 353 13.40 19.48 -4.04
C ALA A 353 13.46 19.24 -2.52
N CYS A 354 12.31 19.27 -1.82
CA CYS A 354 12.27 19.07 -0.36
C CYS A 354 11.48 17.83 0.05
N LEU A 355 10.18 17.74 -0.26
CA LEU A 355 9.27 16.74 0.29
C LEU A 355 8.47 15.97 -0.77
N ARG A 356 8.25 16.53 -1.97
CA ARG A 356 7.35 15.94 -2.96
C ARG A 356 8.06 14.92 -3.83
N ASN A 357 7.39 13.82 -4.11
CA ASN A 357 7.74 12.85 -5.14
C ASN A 357 6.46 12.30 -5.78
N PHE A 358 6.58 11.47 -6.81
CA PHE A 358 5.41 10.92 -7.50
C PHE A 358 4.63 9.91 -6.63
N ARG A 359 5.29 9.22 -5.70
CA ARG A 359 4.64 8.24 -4.81
C ARG A 359 3.76 8.90 -3.76
N ASN A 360 4.08 10.12 -3.35
CA ASN A 360 3.34 10.87 -2.34
C ASN A 360 2.41 11.96 -2.91
N GLU A 361 2.13 11.94 -4.22
CA GLU A 361 1.25 12.90 -4.91
C GLU A 361 -0.07 13.15 -4.18
N ARG A 362 -0.71 12.08 -3.69
CA ARG A 362 -1.97 12.13 -2.93
C ARG A 362 -1.90 12.96 -1.64
N PHE A 363 -0.71 13.25 -1.15
CA PHE A 363 -0.49 14.01 0.06
C PHE A 363 0.07 15.41 -0.19
N HIS A 364 0.39 15.81 -1.43
CA HIS A 364 1.06 17.08 -1.74
C HIS A 364 0.39 18.32 -1.14
N GLU A 365 -0.94 18.31 -0.99
CA GLU A 365 -1.73 19.38 -0.36
C GLU A 365 -1.61 19.42 1.18
N LEU A 366 -1.19 18.32 1.80
CA LEU A 366 -0.94 18.23 3.24
C LEU A 366 0.52 18.50 3.61
N LEU A 367 1.44 18.41 2.64
CA LEU A 367 2.88 18.52 2.89
C LEU A 367 3.32 19.98 2.96
N SER A 368 3.95 20.37 4.06
CA SER A 368 4.59 21.68 4.18
C SER A 368 5.95 21.62 4.87
N ARG A 369 6.84 22.52 4.46
CA ARG A 369 8.18 22.65 5.01
C ARG A 369 8.17 23.01 6.49
N ARG A 370 7.27 23.92 6.91
CA ARG A 370 7.11 24.31 8.32
C ARG A 370 6.76 23.12 9.20
N GLU A 371 5.80 22.31 8.76
CA GLU A 371 5.36 21.15 9.53
C GLU A 371 6.41 20.04 9.57
N ALA A 372 7.19 19.86 8.49
CA ALA A 372 8.35 18.97 8.49
C ALA A 372 9.41 19.40 9.52
N ILE A 373 9.81 20.68 9.50
CA ILE A 373 10.79 21.24 10.44
C ILE A 373 10.27 21.11 11.88
N ALA A 374 9.00 21.40 12.13
CA ALA A 374 8.40 21.29 13.46
C ALA A 374 8.48 19.86 14.01
N LEU A 375 8.18 18.84 13.20
CA LEU A 375 8.30 17.44 13.65
C LEU A 375 9.77 17.05 13.87
N LEU A 376 10.66 17.44 12.95
CA LEU A 376 12.08 17.12 13.06
C LEU A 376 12.70 17.76 14.30
N ASN A 377 12.40 19.03 14.59
CA ASN A 377 12.84 19.70 15.80
C ASN A 377 12.32 19.03 17.07
N ALA A 378 11.07 18.55 17.06
CA ALA A 378 10.52 17.78 18.17
C ALA A 378 11.28 16.45 18.37
N LEU A 379 11.57 15.73 17.28
CA LEU A 379 12.37 14.51 17.29
C LEU A 379 13.80 14.74 17.76
N THR A 380 14.46 15.80 17.30
CA THR A 380 15.86 16.09 17.64
C THR A 380 16.00 16.88 18.94
N GLY A 381 14.90 17.32 19.57
CA GLY A 381 14.92 18.23 20.71
C GLY A 381 15.54 19.61 20.43
N SER A 382 15.57 20.03 19.16
CA SER A 382 16.06 21.34 18.76
C SER A 382 15.01 22.42 19.04
N ALA A 383 15.41 23.55 19.63
CA ALA A 383 14.50 24.67 19.83
C ALA A 383 13.98 25.19 18.47
N SER A 384 12.67 25.43 18.39
CA SER A 384 11.97 25.88 17.17
C SER A 384 12.31 27.31 16.76
#